data_AF-A0A968SUH9-F1
#
_entry.id   AF-A0A968SUH9-F1
#
_cell.length_a   1.000
_cell.length_b   1.000
_cell.length_c   1.000
_cell.angle_alpha   90.00
_cell.angle_beta   90.00
_cell.angle_gamma   90.00
#
_symmetry.space_group_name_H-M   'P 1'
#
loop_
_entity.id
_entity.type
_entity.pdbx_description
1 polymer ?
#
loop_
_entity_poly.entity_id
_entity_poly.type
_entity_poly.pdbx_seq_one_letter_code
_entity_poly.pdbx_strand_id
1 'polypeptide(L)'
;MSESIRPANSPLQLSIFVAVAAGLCWSGVIVLLYVGNLQAETLLAPQRLIFYTLVLAACLLTFVPIERATAIGGLTLYGTASLALLCYTLAFVPAPHEWLLSLPDTPVYALLLLAIFGSVTTIATPFIYALGRRIFRQRARQGDLGRTRRQAAEIGFFAAATAALASLRVLTWVSLLLLALIILIAELLFLSRVEVEG
;
A
#
# COMPACT_ATOMS: atom_id res chain seq x y z
N MET A 1 -7.47 21.95 -48.27
CA MET A 1 -7.93 21.97 -46.86
C MET A 1 -7.65 20.57 -46.32
N SER A 2 -6.53 20.39 -45.63
CA SER A 2 -6.02 19.07 -45.22
C SER A 2 -6.55 18.74 -43.83
N GLU A 3 -7.51 17.82 -43.74
CA GLU A 3 -7.94 17.23 -42.47
C GLU A 3 -6.77 16.43 -41.88
N SER A 4 -6.16 17.00 -40.84
CA SER A 4 -5.21 16.33 -39.97
C SER A 4 -5.95 15.24 -39.19
N ILE A 5 -5.83 13.99 -39.64
CA ILE A 5 -6.22 12.80 -38.88
C ILE A 5 -5.39 12.77 -37.59
N ARG A 6 -5.97 13.26 -36.48
CA ARG A 6 -5.41 13.01 -35.15
C ARG A 6 -5.56 11.52 -34.89
N PRO A 7 -4.46 10.77 -34.66
CA PRO A 7 -4.60 9.38 -34.23
C PRO A 7 -5.36 9.40 -32.90
N ALA A 8 -6.55 8.82 -32.89
CA ALA A 8 -7.27 8.54 -31.66
C ALA A 8 -6.42 7.51 -30.89
N ASN A 9 -5.61 7.99 -29.95
CA ASN A 9 -4.88 7.12 -29.04
C ASN A 9 -5.90 6.18 -28.39
N SER A 10 -5.78 4.89 -28.64
CA SER A 10 -6.72 3.92 -28.09
C SER A 10 -6.57 3.92 -26.55
N PRO A 11 -7.65 3.69 -25.80
CA PRO A 11 -7.61 3.71 -24.33
C PRO A 11 -6.55 2.76 -23.74
N LEU A 12 -6.21 1.71 -24.47
CA LEU A 12 -5.21 0.71 -24.11
C LEU A 12 -3.77 1.26 -24.21
N GLN A 13 -3.46 2.04 -25.24
CA GLN A 13 -2.14 2.69 -25.37
C GLN A 13 -1.91 3.70 -24.25
N LEU A 14 -2.91 4.54 -23.94
CA LEU A 14 -2.81 5.50 -22.83
C LEU A 14 -2.58 4.79 -21.49
N SER A 15 -3.25 3.66 -21.26
CA SER A 15 -3.05 2.85 -20.05
C SER A 15 -1.63 2.30 -19.93
N ILE A 16 -0.99 1.89 -21.03
CA ILE A 16 0.38 1.38 -21.02
C ILE A 16 1.36 2.52 -20.71
N PHE A 17 1.20 3.69 -21.32
CA PHE A 17 2.07 4.84 -21.04
C PHE A 17 2.01 5.26 -19.57
N VAL A 18 0.81 5.29 -18.96
CA VAL A 18 0.66 5.58 -17.53
C VAL A 18 1.35 4.52 -16.67
N ALA A 19 1.19 3.24 -17.00
CA ALA A 19 1.85 2.15 -16.27
C ALA A 19 3.38 2.23 -16.35
N VAL A 20 3.93 2.52 -17.54
CA VAL A 20 5.38 2.70 -17.73
C VAL A 20 5.88 3.92 -16.97
N ALA A 21 5.16 5.05 -17.03
CA ALA A 21 5.51 6.25 -16.28
C ALA A 21 5.50 6.00 -14.76
N ALA A 22 4.47 5.31 -14.24
CA ALA A 22 4.41 4.90 -12.84
C ALA A 22 5.61 4.02 -12.46
N GLY A 23 5.95 3.04 -13.31
CA GLY A 23 7.10 2.17 -13.12
C GLY A 23 8.42 2.95 -13.05
N LEU A 24 8.65 3.89 -13.96
CA LEU A 24 9.82 4.76 -13.95
C LEU A 24 9.89 5.63 -12.69
N CYS A 25 8.76 6.18 -12.24
CA CYS A 25 8.70 6.94 -10.99
C CYS A 25 9.09 6.05 -9.80
N TRP A 26 8.52 4.85 -9.68
CA TRP A 26 8.88 3.90 -8.62
C TRP A 26 10.35 3.48 -8.66
N SER A 27 10.89 3.22 -9.86
CA SER A 27 12.32 2.94 -10.02
C SER A 27 13.19 4.11 -9.54
N GLY A 28 12.82 5.34 -9.88
CA GLY A 28 13.51 6.55 -9.40
C GLY A 28 13.47 6.70 -7.87
N VAL A 29 12.31 6.44 -7.26
CA VAL A 29 12.15 6.42 -5.79
C VAL A 29 13.11 5.40 -5.16
N ILE A 30 13.14 4.16 -5.69
CA ILE A 30 14.00 3.08 -5.17
C ILE A 30 15.48 3.47 -5.30
N VAL A 31 15.90 3.97 -6.46
CA VAL A 31 17.30 4.40 -6.68
C VAL A 31 17.69 5.50 -5.69
N LEU A 32 16.83 6.50 -5.47
CA LEU A 32 17.10 7.57 -4.52
C LEU A 32 17.13 7.09 -3.07
N LEU A 33 16.30 6.11 -2.69
CA LEU A 33 16.36 5.49 -1.36
C LEU A 33 17.70 4.79 -1.12
N TYR A 34 18.22 4.08 -2.11
CA TYR A 34 19.46 3.30 -1.96
C TYR A 34 20.74 4.14 -2.10
N VAL A 35 20.76 5.12 -3.01
CA VAL A 35 21.99 5.82 -3.41
C VAL A 35 21.96 7.31 -3.02
N GLY A 36 20.77 7.87 -2.80
CA GLY A 36 20.58 9.32 -2.76
C GLY A 36 20.99 10.04 -1.47
N ASN A 37 21.53 9.37 -0.46
CA ASN A 37 21.96 9.96 0.82
C ASN A 37 21.01 11.07 1.35
N LEU A 38 19.70 10.82 1.34
CA LEU A 38 18.65 11.84 1.50
C LEU A 38 18.62 12.48 2.90
N GLN A 39 19.24 11.84 3.89
CA GLN A 39 19.25 12.27 5.29
C GLN A 39 20.21 13.43 5.57
N ALA A 40 21.28 13.58 4.77
CA ALA A 40 22.30 14.60 4.99
C ALA A 40 21.85 16.00 4.54
N GLU A 41 20.70 16.12 3.88
CA GLU A 41 20.25 17.34 3.23
C GLU A 41 19.14 18.10 3.97
N THR A 42 19.14 19.43 3.82
CA THR A 42 18.07 20.31 4.33
C THR A 42 16.70 19.98 3.70
N LEU A 43 15.59 20.27 4.39
CA LEU A 43 14.23 19.92 3.97
C LEU A 43 13.86 20.28 2.52
N LEU A 44 14.34 21.41 2.02
CA LEU A 44 14.05 21.93 0.67
C LEU A 44 15.20 21.73 -0.31
N ALA A 45 16.14 20.84 -0.01
CA ALA A 45 17.21 20.53 -0.93
C ALA A 45 16.65 19.94 -2.24
N PRO A 46 17.26 20.25 -3.40
CA PRO A 46 16.74 19.84 -4.70
C PRO A 46 16.49 18.33 -4.79
N GLN A 47 17.37 17.52 -4.21
CA GLN A 47 17.27 16.06 -4.28
C GLN A 47 16.10 15.52 -3.44
N ARG A 48 15.82 16.11 -2.28
CA ARG A 48 14.62 15.79 -1.48
C ARG A 48 13.34 16.22 -2.20
N LEU A 49 13.33 17.36 -2.89
CA LEU A 49 12.19 17.79 -3.70
C LEU A 49 11.93 16.83 -4.86
N ILE A 50 12.99 16.37 -5.54
CA ILE A 50 12.89 15.32 -6.57
C ILE A 50 12.31 14.04 -5.96
N PHE A 51 12.76 13.63 -4.77
CA PHE A 51 12.22 12.47 -4.08
C PHE A 51 10.72 12.62 -3.78
N TYR A 52 10.30 13.73 -3.17
CA TYR A 52 8.88 13.98 -2.84
C TYR A 52 7.99 14.01 -4.08
N THR A 53 8.45 14.68 -5.14
CA THR A 53 7.70 14.76 -6.40
C THR A 53 7.60 13.40 -7.08
N LEU A 54 8.67 12.59 -7.07
CA LEU A 54 8.64 11.23 -7.61
C LEU A 54 7.71 10.31 -6.82
N VAL A 55 7.75 10.35 -5.48
CA VAL A 55 6.84 9.56 -4.63
C VAL A 55 5.38 9.95 -4.89
N LEU A 56 5.08 11.25 -4.94
CA LEU A 56 3.74 11.75 -5.21
C LEU A 56 3.27 11.34 -6.62
N ALA A 57 4.11 11.55 -7.63
CA ALA A 57 3.81 11.16 -9.01
C ALA A 57 3.59 9.65 -9.13
N ALA A 58 4.44 8.83 -8.51
CA ALA A 58 4.30 7.38 -8.50
C ALA A 58 2.96 6.96 -7.90
N CYS A 59 2.61 7.50 -6.72
CA CYS A 59 1.34 7.20 -6.06
C CYS A 59 0.13 7.61 -6.89
N LEU A 60 0.14 8.82 -7.46
CA LEU A 60 -0.97 9.31 -8.28
C LEU A 60 -1.12 8.50 -9.57
N LEU A 61 -0.01 8.21 -10.26
CA LEU A 61 -0.02 7.40 -11.49
C LEU A 61 -0.41 5.95 -11.22
N THR A 62 -0.18 5.42 -10.02
CA THR A 62 -0.63 4.09 -9.62
C THR A 62 -2.10 4.08 -9.20
N PHE A 63 -2.51 4.92 -8.25
CA PHE A 63 -3.82 4.79 -7.60
C PHE A 63 -4.96 5.49 -8.31
N VAL A 64 -4.74 6.64 -8.97
CA VAL A 64 -5.80 7.33 -9.72
C VAL A 64 -6.44 6.45 -10.78
N PRO A 65 -5.68 5.76 -11.67
CA PRO A 65 -6.31 4.89 -12.66
C PRO A 65 -7.02 3.70 -12.02
N ILE A 66 -6.47 3.13 -10.93
CA ILE A 66 -7.08 2.02 -10.21
C ILE A 66 -8.40 2.44 -9.55
N GLU A 67 -8.42 3.57 -8.86
CA GLU A 67 -9.62 4.13 -8.22
C GLU A 67 -10.71 4.40 -9.26
N ARG A 68 -10.35 4.99 -10.41
CA ARG A 68 -11.30 5.23 -11.51
C ARG A 68 -11.83 3.93 -12.11
N ALA A 69 -10.98 2.91 -12.26
CA ALA A 69 -11.38 1.62 -12.85
C ALA A 69 -12.22 0.75 -11.91
N THR A 70 -12.03 0.89 -10.61
CA THR A 70 -12.68 0.05 -9.58
C THR A 70 -13.78 0.76 -8.81
N ALA A 71 -13.91 2.09 -8.96
CA ALA A 71 -14.82 2.94 -8.20
C ALA A 71 -14.66 2.83 -6.66
N ILE A 72 -13.47 2.42 -6.19
CA ILE A 72 -13.14 2.33 -4.76
C ILE A 72 -12.75 3.74 -4.28
N GLY A 73 -13.74 4.51 -3.85
CA GLY A 73 -13.53 5.88 -3.40
C GLY A 73 -12.48 6.00 -2.29
N GLY A 74 -11.59 6.98 -2.39
CA GLY A 74 -10.57 7.31 -1.39
C GLY A 74 -9.29 6.48 -1.49
N LEU A 75 -9.21 5.49 -2.40
CA LEU A 75 -8.03 4.66 -2.58
C LEU A 75 -6.77 5.50 -2.88
N THR A 76 -6.88 6.53 -3.71
CA THR A 76 -5.76 7.42 -4.05
C THR A 76 -5.29 8.18 -2.83
N LEU A 77 -6.20 8.75 -2.04
CA LEU A 77 -5.83 9.54 -0.87
C LEU A 77 -5.13 8.68 0.19
N TYR A 78 -5.76 7.57 0.59
CA TYR A 78 -5.19 6.67 1.59
C TYR A 78 -3.92 5.98 1.09
N GLY A 79 -3.88 5.59 -0.18
CA GLY A 79 -2.71 4.98 -0.80
C GLY A 79 -1.53 5.92 -0.90
N THR A 80 -1.77 7.14 -1.36
CA THR A 80 -0.74 8.17 -1.41
C THR A 80 -0.24 8.51 -0.03
N ALA A 81 -1.13 8.73 0.95
CA ALA A 81 -0.74 9.07 2.31
C ALA A 81 0.10 7.94 2.97
N SER A 82 -0.34 6.68 2.84
CA SER A 82 0.34 5.55 3.47
C SER A 82 1.67 5.21 2.82
N LEU A 83 1.76 5.19 1.49
CA LEU A 83 3.03 4.95 0.79
C LEU A 83 3.98 6.12 0.89
N ALA A 84 3.49 7.36 0.88
CA ALA A 84 4.32 8.52 1.14
C ALA A 84 4.88 8.48 2.57
N LEU A 85 4.07 8.10 3.56
CA LEU A 85 4.53 7.90 4.93
C LEU A 85 5.61 6.80 4.98
N LEU A 86 5.41 5.66 4.31
CA LEU A 86 6.40 4.59 4.26
C LEU A 86 7.71 5.06 3.62
N CYS A 87 7.64 5.69 2.44
CA CYS A 87 8.82 6.20 1.75
C CYS A 87 9.53 7.29 2.56
N TYR A 88 8.78 8.17 3.23
CA TYR A 88 9.33 9.17 4.13
C TYR A 88 10.07 8.53 5.31
N THR A 89 9.46 7.50 5.91
CA THR A 89 10.06 6.75 7.02
C THR A 89 11.37 6.15 6.60
N LEU A 90 11.38 5.43 5.47
CA LEU A 90 12.57 4.77 4.95
C LEU A 90 13.67 5.76 4.53
N ALA A 91 13.29 6.94 4.01
CA ALA A 91 14.24 7.93 3.54
C ALA A 91 14.87 8.77 4.67
N PHE A 92 14.06 9.18 5.66
CA PHE A 92 14.44 10.27 6.57
C PHE A 92 14.46 9.90 8.05
N VAL A 93 13.79 8.81 8.44
CA VAL A 93 13.77 8.39 9.85
C VAL A 93 14.99 7.48 10.08
N PRO A 94 15.86 7.79 11.05
CA PRO A 94 17.02 6.97 11.33
C PRO A 94 16.57 5.56 11.72
N ALA A 95 17.31 4.55 11.26
CA ALA A 95 17.03 3.17 11.61
C ALA A 95 17.11 3.01 13.14
N PRO A 96 16.15 2.31 13.77
CA PRO A 96 16.23 2.00 15.18
C PRO A 96 17.42 1.05 15.41
N HIS A 97 18.10 1.22 16.54
CA HIS A 97 19.28 0.43 16.90
C HIS A 97 18.92 -0.65 17.92
N GLU A 98 17.92 -0.36 18.74
CA GLU A 98 17.43 -1.23 19.79
C GLU A 98 16.12 -1.91 19.38
N TRP A 99 15.64 -2.82 20.23
CA TRP A 99 14.34 -3.48 20.10
C TRP A 99 13.13 -2.55 20.31
N LEU A 100 11.96 -2.99 19.83
CA LEU A 100 10.68 -2.23 19.81
C LEU A 100 10.33 -1.49 21.12
N LEU A 101 10.61 -2.11 22.28
CA LEU A 101 10.20 -1.60 23.60
C LEU A 101 11.24 -0.67 24.25
N SER A 102 12.33 -0.36 23.55
CA SER A 102 13.24 0.70 23.99
C SER A 102 12.58 2.06 23.74
N LEU A 103 12.34 2.82 24.81
CA LEU A 103 11.64 4.12 24.77
C LEU A 103 12.11 5.09 23.66
N PRO A 104 13.41 5.24 23.33
CA PRO A 104 13.81 6.15 22.25
C PRO A 104 13.40 5.65 20.85
N ASP A 105 13.34 4.34 20.63
CA ASP A 105 13.09 3.75 19.30
C ASP A 105 11.62 3.33 19.09
N THR A 106 10.85 3.14 20.17
CA THR A 106 9.41 2.82 20.13
C THR A 106 8.61 3.71 19.15
N PRO A 107 8.74 5.05 19.13
CA PRO A 107 7.98 5.88 18.19
C PRO A 107 8.38 5.64 16.72
N VAL A 108 9.65 5.32 16.45
CA VAL A 108 10.14 5.01 15.09
C VAL A 108 9.47 3.73 14.59
N TYR A 109 9.45 2.70 15.41
CA TYR A 109 8.75 1.46 15.08
C TYR A 109 7.25 1.65 14.95
N ALA A 110 6.59 2.41 15.84
CA ALA A 110 5.16 2.67 15.74
C ALA A 110 4.81 3.34 14.40
N LEU A 111 5.61 4.32 13.98
CA LEU A 111 5.47 5.01 12.71
C LEU A 111 5.70 4.06 11.52
N LEU A 112 6.74 3.22 11.58
CA LEU A 112 7.01 2.20 10.55
C LEU A 112 5.87 1.17 10.44
N LEU A 113 5.37 0.67 11.57
CA LEU A 113 4.28 -0.31 11.62
C LEU A 113 2.99 0.28 11.05
N LEU A 114 2.66 1.53 11.38
CA LEU A 114 1.52 2.24 10.81
C LEU A 114 1.67 2.41 9.29
N ALA A 115 2.88 2.76 8.83
CA ALA A 115 3.18 2.92 7.41
C ALA A 115 3.07 1.60 6.64
N ILE A 116 3.59 0.50 7.19
CA ILE A 116 3.47 -0.86 6.63
C ILE A 116 2.00 -1.27 6.57
N PHE A 117 1.27 -1.12 7.67
CA PHE A 117 -0.15 -1.47 7.74
C PHE A 117 -0.93 -0.76 6.63
N GLY A 118 -0.86 0.57 6.58
CA GLY A 118 -1.60 1.37 5.60
C GLY A 118 -1.20 1.06 4.16
N SER A 119 0.10 0.88 3.90
CA SER A 119 0.61 0.62 2.55
C SER A 119 0.15 -0.75 2.05
N VAL A 120 0.30 -1.80 2.88
CA VAL A 120 -0.09 -3.16 2.52
C VAL A 120 -1.61 -3.26 2.36
N THR A 121 -2.40 -2.64 3.26
CA THR A 121 -3.86 -2.59 3.12
C THR A 121 -4.27 -1.92 1.81
N THR A 122 -3.67 -0.78 1.47
CA THR A 122 -4.00 -0.07 0.23
C THR A 122 -3.62 -0.89 -1.00
N ILE A 123 -2.42 -1.48 -1.01
CA ILE A 123 -1.97 -2.33 -2.12
C ILE A 123 -2.86 -3.55 -2.26
N ALA A 124 -3.25 -4.21 -1.17
CA ALA A 124 -4.07 -5.41 -1.19
C ALA A 124 -5.52 -5.15 -1.64
N THR A 125 -6.07 -3.96 -1.35
CA THR A 125 -7.47 -3.59 -1.64
C THR A 125 -7.91 -3.87 -3.10
N PRO A 126 -7.23 -3.37 -4.15
CA PRO A 126 -7.62 -3.64 -5.53
C PRO A 126 -7.49 -5.11 -5.92
N PHE A 127 -6.54 -5.86 -5.36
CA PHE A 127 -6.41 -7.30 -5.63
C PHE A 127 -7.56 -8.10 -5.03
N ILE A 128 -7.91 -7.83 -3.76
CA ILE A 128 -9.05 -8.48 -3.10
C ILE A 128 -10.35 -8.11 -3.83
N TYR A 129 -10.52 -6.84 -4.22
CA TYR A 129 -11.68 -6.41 -4.98
C TYR A 129 -11.81 -7.18 -6.31
N ALA A 130 -10.70 -7.27 -7.07
CA ALA A 130 -10.66 -8.01 -8.32
C ALA A 130 -10.93 -9.51 -8.13
N LEU A 131 -10.40 -10.11 -7.06
CA LEU A 131 -10.60 -11.51 -6.72
C LEU A 131 -12.06 -11.80 -6.35
N GLY A 132 -12.66 -10.95 -5.50
CA GLY A 132 -14.07 -11.04 -5.13
C GLY A 132 -14.99 -10.96 -6.35
N ARG A 133 -14.71 -10.05 -7.28
CA ARG A 133 -15.48 -9.92 -8.53
C ARG A 133 -15.37 -11.14 -9.44
N ARG A 134 -14.22 -11.83 -9.44
CA ARG A 134 -14.00 -13.06 -10.24
C ARG A 134 -14.68 -14.28 -9.62
N ILE A 135 -14.65 -14.41 -8.30
CA ILE A 135 -15.13 -15.60 -7.59
C ILE A 135 -16.65 -15.57 -7.40
N PHE A 136 -17.22 -14.42 -7.01
CA PHE A 136 -18.65 -14.33 -6.73
C PHE A 136 -19.44 -14.03 -8.00
N ARG A 137 -20.30 -14.96 -8.43
CA ARG A 137 -21.20 -14.80 -9.59
C ARG A 137 -22.45 -13.96 -9.31
N GLN A 138 -22.84 -13.81 -8.03
CA GLN A 138 -24.03 -13.05 -7.62
C GLN A 138 -23.73 -11.54 -7.56
N ARG A 139 -24.42 -10.74 -8.37
CA ARG A 139 -24.26 -9.26 -8.43
C ARG A 139 -24.39 -8.57 -7.07
N ALA A 140 -25.24 -9.08 -6.16
CA ALA A 140 -25.44 -8.51 -4.83
C ALA A 140 -24.20 -8.61 -3.92
N ARG A 141 -23.32 -9.61 -4.13
CA ARG A 141 -22.08 -9.81 -3.34
C ARG A 141 -20.80 -9.32 -4.06
N GLN A 142 -20.91 -8.95 -5.34
CA GLN A 142 -19.76 -8.53 -6.16
C GLN A 142 -19.18 -7.16 -5.80
N GLY A 143 -19.89 -6.35 -5.02
CA GLY A 143 -19.54 -4.95 -4.74
C GLY A 143 -19.46 -4.58 -3.26
N ASP A 144 -19.35 -5.56 -2.36
CA ASP A 144 -19.21 -5.25 -0.93
C ASP A 144 -17.81 -4.67 -0.64
N LEU A 145 -17.74 -3.34 -0.72
CA LEU A 145 -16.54 -2.56 -0.43
C LEU A 145 -16.17 -2.64 1.06
N GLY A 146 -17.15 -2.83 1.94
CA GLY A 146 -16.92 -3.00 3.38
C GLY A 146 -16.12 -4.27 3.66
N ARG A 147 -16.59 -5.39 3.11
CA ARG A 147 -15.86 -6.68 3.18
C ARG A 147 -14.48 -6.59 2.55
N THR A 148 -14.36 -5.98 1.37
CA THR A 148 -13.07 -5.84 0.68
C THR A 148 -12.05 -5.08 1.52
N ARG A 149 -12.46 -3.94 2.10
CA ARG A 149 -11.58 -3.12 2.97
C ARG A 149 -11.20 -3.86 4.23
N ARG A 150 -12.13 -4.61 4.84
CA ARG A 150 -11.86 -5.43 6.03
C ARG A 150 -10.81 -6.50 5.75
N GLN A 151 -10.99 -7.28 4.68
CA GLN A 151 -10.01 -8.31 4.29
C GLN A 151 -8.65 -7.71 3.93
N ALA A 152 -8.62 -6.53 3.30
CA ALA A 152 -7.37 -5.83 3.03
C ALA A 152 -6.69 -5.32 4.31
N ALA A 153 -7.47 -4.87 5.29
CA ALA A 153 -6.97 -4.51 6.62
C ALA A 153 -6.40 -5.72 7.36
N GLU A 154 -6.99 -6.91 7.21
CA GLU A 154 -6.43 -8.15 7.80
C GLU A 154 -5.06 -8.50 7.20
N ILE A 155 -4.87 -8.35 5.89
CA ILE A 155 -3.55 -8.55 5.25
C ILE A 155 -2.55 -7.50 5.73
N GLY A 156 -2.96 -6.23 5.81
CA GLY A 156 -2.10 -5.17 6.35
C GLY A 156 -1.73 -5.41 7.81
N PHE A 157 -2.67 -5.88 8.62
CA PHE A 157 -2.45 -6.23 10.01
C PHE A 157 -1.49 -7.40 10.14
N PHE A 158 -1.64 -8.44 9.32
CA PHE A 158 -0.70 -9.56 9.29
C PHE A 158 0.73 -9.10 9.00
N ALA A 159 0.91 -8.22 8.01
CA ALA A 159 2.22 -7.67 7.66
C ALA A 159 2.81 -6.80 8.79
N ALA A 160 2.01 -5.91 9.37
CA ALA A 160 2.45 -5.08 10.49
C ALA A 160 2.77 -5.90 11.74
N ALA A 161 1.92 -6.87 12.11
CA ALA A 161 2.16 -7.76 13.24
C ALA A 161 3.42 -8.61 13.02
N THR A 162 3.67 -9.08 11.80
CA THR A 162 4.90 -9.77 11.43
C THR A 162 6.12 -8.88 11.63
N ALA A 163 6.07 -7.63 11.16
CA ALA A 163 7.12 -6.64 11.37
C ALA A 163 7.32 -6.32 12.87
N ALA A 164 6.24 -6.28 13.66
CA ALA A 164 6.30 -6.07 15.10
C ALA A 164 6.99 -7.25 15.82
N LEU A 165 6.66 -8.49 15.46
CA LEU A 165 7.33 -9.69 15.97
C LEU A 165 8.82 -9.70 15.60
N ALA A 166 9.16 -9.27 14.38
CA ALA A 166 10.55 -9.11 13.94
C ALA A 166 11.28 -8.06 14.79
N SER A 167 10.65 -6.93 15.03
CA SER A 167 11.18 -5.81 15.83
C SER A 167 11.34 -6.17 17.32
N LEU A 168 10.53 -7.10 17.82
CA LEU A 168 10.65 -7.70 19.15
C LEU A 168 11.69 -8.82 19.22
N ARG A 169 12.26 -9.24 18.08
CA ARG A 169 13.17 -10.39 17.96
C ARG A 169 12.54 -11.73 18.39
N VAL A 170 11.21 -11.84 18.31
CA VAL A 170 10.45 -13.07 18.63
C VAL A 170 9.95 -13.77 17.36
N LEU A 171 10.28 -13.23 16.18
CA LEU A 171 9.87 -13.80 14.90
C LEU A 171 10.52 -15.18 14.67
N THR A 172 9.69 -16.20 14.79
CA THR A 172 9.98 -17.60 14.47
C THR A 172 8.91 -18.14 13.52
N TRP A 173 9.21 -19.24 12.81
CA TRP A 173 8.21 -19.93 11.98
C TRP A 173 6.95 -20.31 12.76
N VAL A 174 7.10 -20.68 14.04
CA VAL A 174 5.99 -20.99 14.93
C VAL A 174 5.14 -19.74 15.19
N SER A 175 5.76 -18.61 15.54
CA SER A 175 5.04 -17.35 15.77
C SER A 175 4.29 -16.86 14.52
N LEU A 176 4.88 -17.04 13.33
CA LEU A 176 4.25 -16.71 12.05
C LEU A 176 3.02 -17.57 11.79
N LEU A 177 3.14 -18.89 12.01
CA LEU A 177 2.04 -19.83 11.83
C LEU A 177 0.89 -19.54 12.81
N LEU A 178 1.22 -19.25 14.07
CA LEU A 178 0.23 -18.87 15.08
C LEU A 178 -0.48 -17.57 14.71
N LEU A 179 0.26 -16.55 14.25
CA LEU A 179 -0.32 -15.29 13.80
C LEU A 179 -1.27 -15.51 12.62
N ALA A 180 -0.85 -16.29 11.62
CA ALA A 180 -1.69 -16.64 10.48
C ALA A 180 -2.97 -17.38 10.91
N LEU A 181 -2.85 -18.33 11.85
CA LEU A 181 -3.98 -19.07 12.39
C LEU A 181 -4.95 -18.16 13.16
N ILE A 182 -4.45 -17.25 13.98
CA ILE A 182 -5.28 -16.28 14.72
C ILE A 182 -6.11 -15.43 13.76
N ILE A 183 -5.48 -14.90 12.70
CA ILE A 183 -6.18 -14.08 11.70
C ILE A 183 -7.20 -14.92 10.94
N LEU A 184 -6.85 -16.16 10.56
CA LEU A 184 -7.77 -17.07 9.89
C LEU A 184 -9.00 -17.35 10.77
N ILE A 185 -8.80 -17.67 12.05
CA ILE A 185 -9.89 -17.89 13.01
C ILE A 185 -10.73 -16.63 13.17
N ALA A 186 -10.11 -15.46 13.32
CA ALA A 186 -10.82 -14.20 13.39
C ALA A 186 -11.72 -13.99 12.15
N GLU A 187 -11.19 -14.22 10.95
CA GLU A 187 -11.98 -14.12 9.71
C GLU A 187 -13.13 -15.12 9.68
N LEU A 188 -12.92 -16.37 10.10
CA LEU A 188 -13.98 -17.37 10.18
C LEU A 188 -15.08 -16.98 11.18
N LEU A 189 -14.72 -16.39 12.32
CA LEU A 189 -15.67 -15.89 13.32
C LEU A 189 -16.48 -14.70 12.81
N PHE A 190 -15.87 -13.81 12.00
CA PHE A 190 -16.63 -12.74 11.36
C PHE A 190 -17.58 -13.28 10.30
N LEU A 191 -17.14 -14.26 9.50
CA LEU A 191 -18.00 -14.87 8.49
C LEU A 191 -19.19 -15.62 9.11
N SER A 192 -19.02 -16.28 10.25
CA SER A 192 -20.11 -17.02 10.90
C SER A 192 -21.18 -16.12 11.52
N ARG A 193 -20.85 -14.87 11.90
CA ARG A 193 -21.83 -13.91 12.44
C ARG A 193 -22.74 -13.29 11.39
N VAL A 194 -22.34 -13.33 10.11
CA VAL A 194 -23.08 -12.69 9.01
C VAL A 194 -24.29 -13.52 8.54
N GLU A 195 -24.44 -14.77 8.98
CA GLU A 195 -25.57 -15.64 8.59
C GLU A 195 -26.85 -15.43 9.42
N VAL A 196 -26.86 -14.54 10.43
CA VAL A 196 -27.99 -14.43 11.38
C VAL A 196 -29.01 -13.32 11.04
N GLU A 197 -28.78 -12.51 10.01
CA GLU A 197 -29.72 -11.45 9.56
C GLU A 197 -30.38 -11.80 8.22
N GLY A 198 -31.11 -12.92 8.17
CA GLY A 198 -31.93 -13.37 7.04
C GLY A 198 -33.38 -13.55 7.44
#